data_AF-A0A0R2Q314-F1
#
_entry.id   AF-A0A0R2Q314-F1
#
_cell.length_a   1.000
_cell.length_b   1.000
_cell.length_c   1.000
_cell.angle_alpha   90.00
_cell.angle_beta   90.00
_cell.angle_gamma   90.00
#
_symmetry.space_group_name_H-M   'P 1'
#
loop_
_entity.id
_entity.type
_entity.pdbx_description
1 polymer ?
#
loop_
_entity_poly.entity_id
_entity_poly.type
_entity_poly.pdbx_seq_one_letter_code
_entity_poly.pdbx_strand_id
1 'polypeptide(L)'
;VTRLFVPEGSPFPTPALLGRCNDLELTESSFRELGKVLKFIGVDLNLAPVADVATQSDNPIVAVRAFGNDADLVSRHVVSAVKGLRSAGIASCIKHFPGHGGVLEDSHHDLPQLTGEIDELISTHLKPFISGIGDGVEAIMMGHILLSAIDSTSPASCSSLITRKLLRKKLGFNGLVVTDALDMGALGGTKKIHTSALRAISAGADLLCFSGLYDQSSFVENSLVAIREAVEAGEINSQSIKDNAEKIWSWRPPVTTDLSPASLPEVSKFKSGVHYQGKLSISTDQISLIELSADPTIAAGFVGWGLRRPFMRAGVKVKLESSDIDLSTHNQGCLVVAFRDAFRDNKILVALDRINRSRPDAIFVDMGWPTWSFNPKNIIRTFGSSALASEITVALMIEGLDDH
;
A
#
# COMPACT_ATOMS: atom_id res chain seq x y z
N VAL A 1 2.52 -3.60 -1.92
CA VAL A 1 3.29 -2.84 -2.95
C VAL A 1 4.75 -2.85 -2.54
N THR A 2 5.65 -3.28 -3.41
CA THR A 2 7.10 -3.31 -3.13
C THR A 2 7.89 -2.91 -4.38
N ARG A 3 9.10 -2.39 -4.17
CA ARG A 3 10.12 -2.17 -5.20
C ARG A 3 11.37 -3.02 -4.97
N LEU A 4 11.44 -3.69 -3.82
CA LEU A 4 12.44 -4.71 -3.50
C LEU A 4 11.80 -6.10 -3.59
N PHE A 5 12.62 -7.13 -3.81
CA PHE A 5 12.15 -8.52 -3.90
C PHE A 5 11.10 -8.72 -5.00
N VAL A 6 11.16 -7.95 -6.09
CA VAL A 6 10.15 -7.98 -7.17
C VAL A 6 10.00 -9.38 -7.78
N PRO A 7 11.07 -10.15 -8.07
CA PRO A 7 10.92 -11.48 -8.65
C PRO A 7 10.28 -12.51 -7.69
N GLU A 8 10.54 -12.40 -6.39
CA GLU A 8 10.10 -13.34 -5.36
C GLU A 8 8.77 -12.98 -4.68
N GLY A 9 8.45 -11.69 -4.63
CA GLY A 9 7.43 -11.12 -3.76
C GLY A 9 8.03 -10.64 -2.43
N SER A 10 7.38 -9.64 -1.82
CA SER A 10 7.82 -9.09 -0.53
C SER A 10 7.78 -10.16 0.57
N PRO A 11 8.86 -10.36 1.35
CA PRO A 11 8.83 -11.24 2.53
C PRO A 11 8.15 -10.58 3.75
N PHE A 12 7.75 -9.32 3.63
CA PHE A 12 7.07 -8.58 4.69
C PHE A 12 5.54 -8.60 4.52
N PRO A 13 4.76 -8.54 5.62
CA PRO A 13 3.31 -8.58 5.58
C PRO A 13 2.72 -7.35 4.87
N THR A 14 1.51 -7.49 4.35
CA THR A 14 0.72 -6.33 3.91
C THR A 14 0.16 -5.56 5.12
N PRO A 15 -0.08 -4.25 5.00
CA PRO A 15 -0.78 -3.50 6.02
C PRO A 15 -2.14 -4.09 6.39
N ALA A 16 -2.90 -4.58 5.39
CA ALA A 16 -4.18 -5.22 5.67
C ALA A 16 -4.01 -6.47 6.56
N LEU A 17 -3.06 -7.36 6.25
CA LEU A 17 -2.78 -8.53 7.09
C LEU A 17 -2.41 -8.11 8.53
N LEU A 18 -1.55 -7.11 8.69
CA LEU A 18 -1.16 -6.58 10.01
C LEU A 18 -2.36 -6.03 10.79
N GLY A 19 -3.24 -5.28 10.14
CA GLY A 19 -4.43 -4.74 10.80
C GLY A 19 -5.46 -5.79 11.18
N ARG A 20 -5.48 -6.95 10.50
CA ARG A 20 -6.31 -8.10 10.90
C ARG A 20 -5.69 -8.89 12.05
N CYS A 21 -4.36 -9.00 12.09
CA CYS A 21 -3.68 -9.51 13.29
C CYS A 21 -3.98 -8.62 14.51
N ASN A 22 -4.16 -7.31 14.30
CA ASN A 22 -4.40 -6.28 15.34
C ASN A 22 -3.36 -6.34 16.48
N ASP A 23 -2.13 -6.69 16.11
CA ASP A 23 -0.96 -6.74 16.99
C ASP A 23 -0.02 -5.59 16.61
N LEU A 24 0.12 -4.64 17.54
CA LEU A 24 0.92 -3.44 17.37
C LEU A 24 2.42 -3.73 17.45
N GLU A 25 2.83 -4.69 18.26
CA GLU A 25 4.24 -5.11 18.34
C GLU A 25 4.65 -5.82 17.06
N LEU A 26 3.78 -6.66 16.51
CA LEU A 26 4.00 -7.32 15.23
C LEU A 26 4.11 -6.31 14.08
N THR A 27 3.31 -5.24 14.13
CA THR A 27 3.40 -4.13 13.16
C THR A 27 4.73 -3.39 13.29
N GLU A 28 5.09 -2.98 14.50
CA GLU A 28 6.34 -2.27 14.77
C GLU A 28 7.56 -3.11 14.36
N SER A 29 7.60 -4.40 14.74
CA SER A 29 8.69 -5.29 14.38
C SER A 29 8.79 -5.50 12.87
N SER A 30 7.65 -5.68 12.18
CA SER A 30 7.66 -5.87 10.72
C SER A 30 8.23 -4.66 9.99
N PHE A 31 7.86 -3.45 10.42
CA PHE A 31 8.39 -2.21 9.84
C PHE A 31 9.84 -1.92 10.26
N ARG A 32 10.27 -2.34 11.45
CA ARG A 32 11.67 -2.29 11.87
C ARG A 32 12.55 -3.19 11.01
N GLU A 33 12.16 -4.44 10.79
CA GLU A 33 12.93 -5.37 9.96
C GLU A 33 12.96 -4.93 8.48
N LEU A 34 11.85 -4.39 7.95
CA LEU A 34 11.86 -3.71 6.65
C LEU A 34 12.82 -2.51 6.65
N GLY A 35 12.80 -1.70 7.71
CA GLY A 35 13.68 -0.55 7.87
C GLY A 35 15.16 -0.94 7.86
N LYS A 36 15.54 -2.06 8.48
CA LYS A 36 16.92 -2.59 8.42
C LYS A 36 17.34 -2.95 6.99
N VAL A 37 16.45 -3.56 6.20
CA VAL A 37 16.70 -3.82 4.78
C VAL A 37 16.94 -2.51 4.02
N LEU A 38 16.07 -1.52 4.24
CA LEU A 38 16.19 -0.21 3.60
C LEU A 38 17.50 0.50 3.97
N LYS A 39 17.88 0.45 5.25
CA LYS A 39 19.10 1.08 5.73
C LYS A 39 20.33 0.44 5.11
N PHE A 40 20.34 -0.89 5.01
CA PHE A 40 21.43 -1.64 4.40
C PHE A 40 21.69 -1.23 2.93
N ILE A 41 20.65 -0.87 2.19
CA ILE A 41 20.77 -0.42 0.78
C ILE A 41 20.91 1.10 0.63
N GLY A 42 21.09 1.84 1.74
CA GLY A 42 21.33 3.29 1.71
C GLY A 42 20.08 4.15 1.52
N VAL A 43 18.88 3.63 1.79
CA VAL A 43 17.64 4.42 1.83
C VAL A 43 17.51 5.08 3.20
N ASP A 44 17.13 6.37 3.22
CA ASP A 44 16.94 7.15 4.45
C ASP A 44 15.47 7.55 4.71
N LEU A 45 14.63 7.55 3.67
CA LEU A 45 13.22 7.91 3.73
C LEU A 45 12.37 6.86 3.02
N ASN A 46 11.41 6.28 3.74
CA ASN A 46 10.43 5.39 3.16
C ASN A 46 9.10 6.12 2.94
N LEU A 47 8.52 6.01 1.74
CA LEU A 47 7.20 6.57 1.41
C LEU A 47 6.07 5.70 1.97
N ALA A 48 6.10 5.48 3.28
CA ALA A 48 5.24 4.60 4.06
C ALA A 48 5.21 5.04 5.55
N PRO A 49 4.24 4.58 6.35
CA PRO A 49 3.11 3.72 5.97
C PRO A 49 1.98 4.47 5.25
N VAL A 50 1.05 3.73 4.67
CA VAL A 50 -0.24 4.29 4.23
C VAL A 50 -1.09 4.53 5.47
N ALA A 51 -1.61 5.75 5.61
CA ALA A 51 -2.46 6.22 6.69
C ALA A 51 -3.92 6.38 6.27
N ASP A 52 -4.24 6.00 5.03
CA ASP A 52 -5.61 6.00 4.51
C ASP A 52 -6.50 4.99 5.25
N VAL A 53 -7.72 5.40 5.60
CA VAL A 53 -8.76 4.53 6.16
C VAL A 53 -9.65 4.03 5.04
N ALA A 54 -9.68 2.71 4.80
CA ALA A 54 -10.44 2.09 3.72
C ALA A 54 -11.94 2.00 4.06
N THR A 55 -12.62 3.15 4.14
CA THR A 55 -14.05 3.24 4.47
C THR A 55 -14.94 2.64 3.38
N GLN A 56 -14.44 2.59 2.14
CA GLN A 56 -15.11 1.92 1.02
C GLN A 56 -14.59 0.48 0.87
N SER A 57 -15.48 -0.51 1.02
CA SER A 57 -15.13 -1.94 1.04
C SER A 57 -14.48 -2.44 -0.25
N ASP A 58 -14.76 -1.78 -1.38
CA ASP A 58 -14.33 -2.21 -2.72
C ASP A 58 -13.28 -1.27 -3.33
N ASN A 59 -12.65 -0.40 -2.52
CA ASN A 59 -11.65 0.55 -3.00
C ASN A 59 -10.42 -0.20 -3.57
N PRO A 60 -10.22 -0.22 -4.91
CA PRO A 60 -9.18 -1.04 -5.53
C PRO A 60 -7.77 -0.48 -5.31
N ILE A 61 -7.67 0.78 -4.86
CA ILE A 61 -6.41 1.53 -4.76
C ILE A 61 -5.82 1.38 -3.37
N VAL A 62 -6.64 1.46 -2.32
CA VAL A 62 -6.20 1.50 -0.92
C VAL A 62 -6.33 0.13 -0.24
N ALA A 63 -7.28 -0.72 -0.64
CA ALA A 63 -7.56 -2.08 -0.15
C ALA A 63 -6.45 -2.73 0.72
N VAL A 64 -5.58 -3.56 0.11
CA VAL A 64 -4.52 -4.30 0.83
C VAL A 64 -3.41 -3.41 1.40
N ARG A 65 -3.41 -2.11 1.06
CA ARG A 65 -2.42 -1.11 1.50
C ARG A 65 -2.85 -0.39 2.77
N ALA A 66 -4.14 -0.37 3.12
CA ALA A 66 -4.61 0.15 4.40
C ALA A 66 -4.59 -0.93 5.48
N PHE A 67 -4.39 -0.51 6.73
CA PHE A 67 -4.50 -1.42 7.88
C PHE A 67 -5.96 -1.85 8.14
N GLY A 68 -6.93 -1.02 7.76
CA GLY A 68 -8.33 -1.36 7.92
C GLY A 68 -9.27 -0.23 7.52
N ASN A 69 -10.52 -0.38 7.94
CA ASN A 69 -11.63 0.55 7.68
C ASN A 69 -12.05 1.33 8.92
N ASP A 70 -11.43 1.07 10.09
CA ASP A 70 -11.67 1.77 11.33
C ASP A 70 -10.53 2.77 11.62
N ALA A 71 -10.88 4.02 11.91
CA ALA A 71 -9.91 5.10 12.07
C ALA A 71 -9.00 4.90 13.29
N ASP A 72 -9.51 4.32 14.38
CA ASP A 72 -8.72 4.05 15.59
C ASP A 72 -7.72 2.91 15.39
N LEU A 73 -8.15 1.83 14.74
CA LEU A 73 -7.29 0.75 14.30
C LEU A 73 -6.16 1.28 13.41
N VAL A 74 -6.50 1.99 12.34
CA VAL A 74 -5.50 2.53 11.40
C VAL A 74 -4.54 3.48 12.12
N SER A 75 -5.04 4.35 13.00
CA SER A 75 -4.20 5.28 13.77
C SER A 75 -3.15 4.56 14.61
N ARG A 76 -3.53 3.52 15.37
CA ARG A 76 -2.59 2.76 16.21
C ARG A 76 -1.53 2.05 15.36
N HIS A 77 -1.93 1.41 14.26
CA HIS A 77 -1.00 0.71 13.37
C HIS A 77 -0.06 1.66 12.61
N VAL A 78 -0.54 2.84 12.18
CA VAL A 78 0.30 3.87 11.56
C VAL A 78 1.39 4.31 12.53
N VAL A 79 1.04 4.59 13.79
CA VAL A 79 2.02 4.97 14.82
C VAL A 79 3.05 3.86 15.05
N SER A 80 2.62 2.60 15.19
CA SER A 80 3.54 1.46 15.34
C SER A 80 4.46 1.28 14.14
N ALA A 81 3.96 1.43 12.92
CA ALA A 81 4.77 1.35 11.71
C ALA A 81 5.81 2.48 11.62
N VAL A 82 5.43 3.71 12.00
CA VAL A 82 6.34 4.87 12.09
C VAL A 82 7.45 4.61 13.11
N LYS A 83 7.11 4.10 14.31
CA LYS A 83 8.10 3.71 15.33
C LYS A 83 9.05 2.64 14.83
N GLY A 84 8.53 1.63 14.13
CA GLY A 84 9.33 0.55 13.55
C GLY A 84 10.39 1.09 12.60
N LEU A 85 9.99 1.85 11.59
CA LEU A 85 10.93 2.47 10.63
C LEU A 85 11.94 3.39 11.33
N ARG A 86 11.46 4.25 12.23
CA ARG A 86 12.31 5.19 12.98
C ARG A 86 13.38 4.46 13.80
N SER A 87 13.01 3.36 14.47
CA SER A 87 13.95 2.55 15.25
C SER A 87 15.06 1.92 14.41
N ALA A 88 14.80 1.68 13.12
CA ALA A 88 15.79 1.20 12.15
C ALA A 88 16.56 2.34 11.44
N GLY A 89 16.37 3.60 11.86
CA GLY A 89 17.07 4.75 11.30
C GLY A 89 16.51 5.20 9.94
N ILE A 90 15.23 4.90 9.69
CA ILE A 90 14.51 5.24 8.46
C ILE A 90 13.40 6.23 8.78
N ALA A 91 13.37 7.35 8.08
CA ALA A 91 12.29 8.31 8.18
C ALA A 91 11.01 7.76 7.54
N SER A 92 9.87 8.05 8.14
CA SER A 92 8.55 7.67 7.64
C SER A 92 7.89 8.83 6.91
N CYS A 93 7.07 8.50 5.91
CA CYS A 93 6.24 9.45 5.18
C CYS A 93 4.82 8.90 5.06
N ILE A 94 3.94 9.34 5.97
CA ILE A 94 2.54 8.88 5.98
C ILE A 94 1.76 9.49 4.82
N LYS A 95 0.85 8.71 4.23
CA LYS A 95 0.18 9.08 2.97
C LYS A 95 -1.21 8.48 2.80
N HIS A 96 -2.11 9.06 2.02
CA HIS A 96 -1.95 10.28 1.20
C HIS A 96 -2.84 11.37 1.77
N PHE A 97 -2.25 12.39 2.40
CA PHE A 97 -3.01 13.43 3.10
C PHE A 97 -3.94 14.17 2.12
N PRO A 98 -5.24 14.34 2.41
CA PRO A 98 -5.90 14.16 3.72
C PRO A 98 -6.58 12.80 3.95
N GLY A 99 -6.42 11.83 3.03
CA GLY A 99 -6.96 10.48 3.13
C GLY A 99 -7.58 10.02 1.80
N HIS A 100 -6.99 9.01 1.17
CA HIS A 100 -7.43 8.42 -0.11
C HIS A 100 -8.44 7.27 0.07
N GLY A 101 -8.56 6.71 1.28
CA GLY A 101 -9.33 5.48 1.48
C GLY A 101 -10.86 5.62 1.36
N GLY A 102 -11.38 6.86 1.31
CA GLY A 102 -12.81 7.16 1.14
C GLY A 102 -13.25 7.47 -0.29
N VAL A 103 -12.33 7.52 -1.25
CA VAL A 103 -12.64 7.83 -2.65
C VAL A 103 -12.57 6.57 -3.51
N LEU A 104 -13.48 6.44 -4.47
CA LEU A 104 -13.53 5.29 -5.38
C LEU A 104 -12.72 5.56 -6.67
N GLU A 105 -12.50 6.83 -6.99
CA GLU A 105 -11.76 7.27 -8.16
C GLU A 105 -10.26 7.05 -7.98
N ASP A 106 -9.60 6.52 -9.01
CA ASP A 106 -8.16 6.42 -9.04
C ASP A 106 -7.54 7.74 -9.48
N SER A 107 -6.73 8.34 -8.60
CA SER A 107 -5.96 9.55 -8.91
C SER A 107 -4.96 9.38 -10.06
N HIS A 108 -4.68 8.14 -10.48
CA HIS A 108 -3.93 7.90 -11.72
C HIS A 108 -4.75 8.25 -12.99
N HIS A 109 -6.07 8.34 -12.90
CA HIS A 109 -6.99 8.54 -14.02
C HIS A 109 -7.86 9.80 -13.87
N ASP A 110 -8.49 9.99 -12.72
CA ASP A 110 -9.42 11.09 -12.44
C ASP A 110 -8.98 11.90 -11.21
N LEU A 111 -9.72 12.95 -10.85
CA LEU A 111 -9.45 13.76 -9.65
C LEU A 111 -10.38 13.34 -8.50
N PRO A 112 -9.92 12.48 -7.56
CA PRO A 112 -10.76 12.03 -6.47
C PRO A 112 -11.22 13.16 -5.56
N GLN A 113 -12.45 13.06 -5.06
CA GLN A 113 -13.08 14.07 -4.24
C GLN A 113 -13.55 13.48 -2.90
N LEU A 114 -12.92 13.92 -1.81
CA LEU A 114 -13.34 13.62 -0.46
C LEU A 114 -14.40 14.64 -0.02
N THR A 115 -15.66 14.18 0.07
CA THR A 115 -16.83 14.96 0.49
C THR A 115 -17.29 14.55 1.88
N GLY A 116 -17.92 15.48 2.60
CA GLY A 116 -18.39 15.27 3.97
C GLY A 116 -18.18 16.50 4.85
N GLU A 117 -18.75 16.47 6.05
CA GLU A 117 -18.55 17.52 7.04
C GLU A 117 -17.13 17.47 7.61
N ILE A 118 -16.52 18.62 7.83
CA ILE A 118 -15.10 18.67 8.22
C ILE A 118 -14.80 17.92 9.51
N ASP A 119 -15.71 17.94 10.49
CA ASP A 119 -15.52 17.24 11.77
C ASP A 119 -15.59 15.72 11.60
N GLU A 120 -16.46 15.23 10.72
CA GLU A 120 -16.52 13.81 10.35
C GLU A 120 -15.22 13.38 9.67
N LEU A 121 -14.77 14.13 8.67
CA LEU A 121 -13.52 13.86 7.95
C LEU A 121 -12.31 13.89 8.90
N ILE A 122 -12.31 14.79 9.88
CA ILE A 122 -11.28 14.83 10.93
C ILE A 122 -11.30 13.56 11.78
N SER A 123 -12.48 13.15 12.24
CA SER A 123 -12.64 11.98 13.11
C SER A 123 -12.41 10.63 12.41
N THR A 124 -12.42 10.61 11.08
CA THR A 124 -12.27 9.41 10.26
C THR A 124 -10.96 9.44 9.46
N HIS A 125 -10.90 10.20 8.36
CA HIS A 125 -9.82 10.19 7.39
C HIS A 125 -8.54 10.86 7.89
N LEU A 126 -8.63 11.98 8.63
CA LEU A 126 -7.45 12.69 9.10
C LEU A 126 -6.92 12.14 10.43
N LYS A 127 -7.70 11.34 11.17
CA LYS A 127 -7.33 10.83 12.50
C LYS A 127 -5.99 10.08 12.52
N PRO A 128 -5.67 9.20 11.53
CA PRO A 128 -4.35 8.56 11.49
C PRO A 128 -3.20 9.54 11.23
N PHE A 129 -3.44 10.61 10.45
CA PHE A 129 -2.44 11.66 10.23
C PHE A 129 -2.21 12.48 11.50
N ILE A 130 -3.26 12.84 12.21
CA ILE A 130 -3.17 13.54 13.50
C ILE A 130 -2.38 12.70 14.51
N SER A 131 -2.64 11.39 14.56
CA SER A 131 -1.91 10.46 15.42
C SER A 131 -0.43 10.36 15.04
N GLY A 132 -0.12 10.26 13.73
CA GLY A 132 1.27 10.26 13.25
C GLY A 132 2.01 11.57 13.53
N ILE A 133 1.34 12.72 13.42
CA ILE A 133 1.89 14.02 13.81
C ILE A 133 2.19 14.05 15.30
N GLY A 134 1.26 13.57 16.13
CA GLY A 134 1.43 13.48 17.59
C GLY A 134 2.60 12.58 18.01
N ASP A 135 2.95 11.56 17.21
CA ASP A 135 4.12 10.70 17.41
C ASP A 135 5.38 11.18 16.67
N GLY A 136 5.35 12.37 16.07
CA GLY A 136 6.52 13.00 15.44
C GLY A 136 6.95 12.37 14.12
N VAL A 137 6.02 11.96 13.26
CA VAL A 137 6.32 11.49 11.89
C VAL A 137 7.21 12.50 11.13
N GLU A 138 8.19 12.01 10.38
CA GLU A 138 9.21 12.85 9.75
C GLU A 138 8.72 13.56 8.49
N ALA A 139 7.83 12.91 7.74
CA ALA A 139 7.27 13.43 6.49
C ALA A 139 5.78 13.07 6.31
N ILE A 140 5.09 13.86 5.49
CA ILE A 140 3.72 13.61 5.04
C ILE A 140 3.67 13.80 3.52
N MET A 141 3.09 12.82 2.82
CA MET A 141 2.82 12.94 1.40
C MET A 141 1.40 13.45 1.16
N MET A 142 1.28 14.51 0.36
CA MET A 142 0.02 15.13 -0.04
C MET A 142 -0.56 14.42 -1.25
N GLY A 143 -1.78 13.88 -1.13
CA GLY A 143 -2.48 13.26 -2.24
C GLY A 143 -3.05 14.28 -3.24
N HIS A 144 -3.31 13.82 -4.46
CA HIS A 144 -4.04 14.59 -5.47
C HIS A 144 -5.56 14.40 -5.29
N ILE A 145 -6.05 14.87 -4.14
CA ILE A 145 -7.44 14.66 -3.69
C ILE A 145 -8.06 16.02 -3.38
N LEU A 146 -9.27 16.29 -3.87
CA LEU A 146 -10.05 17.45 -3.47
C LEU A 146 -10.67 17.21 -2.09
N LEU A 147 -10.40 18.10 -1.14
CA LEU A 147 -11.08 18.13 0.16
C LEU A 147 -12.11 19.25 0.13
N SER A 148 -13.31 18.94 -0.37
CA SER A 148 -14.31 19.95 -0.74
C SER A 148 -14.75 20.83 0.42
N ALA A 149 -14.70 20.32 1.65
CA ALA A 149 -15.01 21.09 2.86
C ALA A 149 -14.02 22.24 3.14
N ILE A 150 -12.84 22.25 2.52
CA ILE A 150 -11.80 23.28 2.69
C ILE A 150 -11.46 23.97 1.38
N ASP A 151 -11.22 23.19 0.33
CA ASP A 151 -10.87 23.68 -1.00
C ASP A 151 -11.48 22.75 -2.06
N SER A 152 -12.55 23.20 -2.68
CA SER A 152 -13.26 22.47 -3.72
C SER A 152 -12.65 22.62 -5.11
N THR A 153 -11.58 23.40 -5.26
CA THR A 153 -11.01 23.76 -6.57
C THR A 153 -9.61 23.22 -6.78
N SER A 154 -8.82 23.13 -5.71
CA SER A 154 -7.43 22.67 -5.79
C SER A 154 -7.23 21.39 -4.98
N PRO A 155 -6.59 20.36 -5.56
CA PRO A 155 -6.24 19.16 -4.81
C PRO A 155 -5.31 19.53 -3.65
N ALA A 156 -5.30 18.69 -2.61
CA ALA A 156 -4.53 18.89 -1.40
C ALA A 156 -3.04 19.19 -1.66
N SER A 157 -2.41 18.49 -2.61
CA SER A 157 -1.03 18.74 -3.03
C SER A 157 -0.76 20.14 -3.59
N CYS A 158 -1.80 20.84 -4.05
CA CYS A 158 -1.72 22.15 -4.72
C CYS A 158 -2.53 23.24 -3.99
N SER A 159 -3.05 22.97 -2.80
CA SER A 159 -3.89 23.90 -2.03
C SER A 159 -3.15 24.49 -0.84
N SER A 160 -2.95 25.82 -0.82
CA SER A 160 -2.36 26.50 0.33
C SER A 160 -3.28 26.51 1.55
N LEU A 161 -4.60 26.38 1.34
CA LEU A 161 -5.57 26.22 2.43
C LEU A 161 -5.34 24.89 3.15
N ILE A 162 -5.10 23.82 2.40
CA ILE A 162 -4.86 22.49 2.97
C ILE A 162 -3.44 22.39 3.53
N THR A 163 -2.41 22.73 2.75
CA THR A 163 -1.01 22.59 3.18
C THR A 163 -0.64 23.59 4.28
N ARG A 164 -0.86 24.90 4.08
CA ARG A 164 -0.41 25.91 5.06
C ARG A 164 -1.41 26.12 6.20
N LYS A 165 -2.73 26.21 5.92
CA LYS A 165 -3.71 26.51 6.98
C LYS A 165 -4.11 25.27 7.77
N LEU A 166 -4.49 24.19 7.11
CA LEU A 166 -4.86 22.95 7.82
C LEU A 166 -3.62 22.23 8.36
N LEU A 167 -2.73 21.73 7.49
CA LEU A 167 -1.66 20.83 7.90
C LEU A 167 -0.60 21.53 8.77
N ARG A 168 -0.02 22.64 8.30
CA ARG A 168 1.00 23.36 9.07
C ARG A 168 0.43 24.05 10.31
N LYS A 169 -0.58 24.91 10.13
CA LYS A 169 -1.07 25.78 11.23
C LYS A 169 -2.03 25.08 12.19
N LYS A 170 -3.10 24.45 11.67
CA LYS A 170 -4.14 23.84 12.53
C LYS A 170 -3.67 22.53 13.14
N LEU A 171 -2.99 21.68 12.38
CA LEU A 171 -2.49 20.37 12.87
C LEU A 171 -1.06 20.43 13.42
N GLY A 172 -0.34 21.54 13.24
CA GLY A 172 0.99 21.74 13.84
C GLY A 172 2.12 20.92 13.21
N PHE A 173 1.96 20.43 11.98
CA PHE A 173 2.97 19.59 11.34
C PHE A 173 4.19 20.40 10.87
N ASN A 174 5.38 20.09 11.39
CA ASN A 174 6.63 20.77 11.04
C ASN A 174 7.62 19.93 10.21
N GLY A 175 7.35 18.64 9.99
CA GLY A 175 8.17 17.74 9.18
C GLY A 175 8.13 18.03 7.67
N LEU A 176 8.70 17.17 6.83
CA LEU A 176 8.72 17.39 5.38
C LEU A 176 7.33 17.17 4.75
N VAL A 177 6.88 18.08 3.89
CA VAL A 177 5.70 17.90 3.05
C VAL A 177 6.16 17.51 1.65
N VAL A 178 5.77 16.33 1.20
CA VAL A 178 6.12 15.79 -0.12
C VAL A 178 4.85 15.73 -0.97
N THR A 179 4.90 16.05 -2.26
CA THR A 179 3.76 15.75 -3.14
C THR A 179 3.68 14.25 -3.42
N ASP A 180 2.50 13.74 -3.75
CA ASP A 180 2.41 12.54 -4.57
C ASP A 180 2.99 12.80 -5.99
N ALA A 181 3.11 11.77 -6.82
CA ALA A 181 3.77 11.85 -8.11
C ALA A 181 3.08 12.84 -9.06
N LEU A 182 3.80 13.89 -9.47
CA LEU A 182 3.23 15.02 -10.22
C LEU A 182 2.78 14.68 -11.66
N ASP A 183 3.20 13.55 -12.20
CA ASP A 183 2.83 13.02 -13.51
C ASP A 183 1.52 12.21 -13.51
N MET A 184 0.83 12.12 -12.37
CA MET A 184 -0.45 11.43 -12.25
C MET A 184 -1.59 12.14 -12.99
N GLY A 185 -2.56 11.35 -13.48
CA GLY A 185 -3.72 11.83 -14.24
C GLY A 185 -4.56 12.89 -13.54
N ALA A 186 -4.69 12.82 -12.20
CA ALA A 186 -5.40 13.82 -11.38
C ALA A 186 -4.91 15.26 -11.57
N LEU A 187 -3.65 15.45 -11.99
CA LEU A 187 -3.06 16.76 -12.27
C LEU A 187 -2.98 17.10 -13.76
N GLY A 188 -3.56 16.27 -14.63
CA GLY A 188 -3.48 16.37 -16.09
C GLY A 188 -2.25 15.69 -16.69
N GLY A 189 -1.58 14.83 -15.91
CA GLY A 189 -0.45 14.02 -16.34
C GLY A 189 0.80 14.82 -16.72
N THR A 190 1.67 14.19 -17.50
CA THR A 190 2.97 14.73 -17.92
C THR A 190 2.89 16.10 -18.58
N LYS A 191 1.81 16.39 -19.30
CA LYS A 191 1.59 17.67 -20.00
C LYS A 191 1.54 18.87 -19.04
N LYS A 192 1.14 18.66 -17.78
CA LYS A 192 0.95 19.71 -16.77
C LYS A 192 1.92 19.63 -15.60
N ILE A 193 2.94 18.78 -15.68
CA ILE A 193 3.82 18.50 -14.55
C ILE A 193 4.56 19.75 -14.04
N HIS A 194 5.03 20.62 -14.94
CA HIS A 194 5.71 21.87 -14.60
C HIS A 194 4.78 22.87 -13.91
N THR A 195 3.55 23.03 -14.40
CA THR A 195 2.53 23.86 -13.74
C THR A 195 2.15 23.28 -12.38
N SER A 196 2.08 21.96 -12.27
CA SER A 196 1.75 21.25 -11.03
C SER A 196 2.86 21.40 -9.98
N ALA A 197 4.12 21.28 -10.39
CA ALA A 197 5.29 21.57 -9.56
C ALA A 197 5.23 23.00 -9.00
N LEU A 198 4.97 23.99 -9.86
CA LEU A 198 4.85 25.40 -9.46
C LEU A 198 3.70 25.62 -8.46
N ARG A 199 2.53 25.02 -8.71
CA ARG A 199 1.38 25.12 -7.81
C ARG A 199 1.66 24.47 -6.46
N ALA A 200 2.28 23.29 -6.45
CA ALA A 200 2.57 22.55 -5.22
C ALA A 200 3.61 23.27 -4.34
N ILE A 201 4.70 23.78 -4.93
CA ILE A 201 5.69 24.53 -4.16
C ILE A 201 5.11 25.85 -3.63
N SER A 202 4.28 26.53 -4.43
CA SER A 202 3.55 27.73 -4.00
C SER A 202 2.58 27.42 -2.85
N ALA A 203 1.89 26.27 -2.92
CA ALA A 203 1.01 25.78 -1.86
C ALA A 203 1.75 25.45 -0.57
N GLY A 204 3.08 25.23 -0.61
CA GLY A 204 3.92 24.98 0.56
C GLY A 204 4.42 23.55 0.69
N ALA A 205 4.49 22.81 -0.42
CA ALA A 205 5.24 21.55 -0.47
C ALA A 205 6.74 21.83 -0.29
N ASP A 206 7.42 20.98 0.47
CA ASP A 206 8.86 21.06 0.66
C ASP A 206 9.58 20.30 -0.47
N LEU A 207 9.07 19.11 -0.82
CA LEU A 207 9.62 18.23 -1.84
C LEU A 207 8.59 17.91 -2.93
N LEU A 208 9.04 17.86 -4.18
CA LEU A 208 8.23 17.52 -5.35
C LEU A 208 8.58 16.11 -5.82
N CYS A 209 7.59 15.22 -5.89
CA CYS A 209 7.78 13.85 -6.33
C CYS A 209 7.56 13.70 -7.83
N PHE A 210 8.57 13.18 -8.52
CA PHE A 210 8.55 12.75 -9.91
C PHE A 210 8.58 11.22 -9.90
N SER A 211 7.64 10.53 -10.58
CA SER A 211 7.45 9.08 -10.43
C SER A 211 8.65 8.21 -10.78
N GLY A 212 9.54 8.67 -11.66
CA GLY A 212 10.68 7.90 -12.15
C GLY A 212 10.29 6.64 -12.95
N LEU A 213 9.05 6.52 -13.42
CA LEU A 213 8.60 5.38 -14.25
C LEU A 213 9.28 5.33 -15.63
N TYR A 214 9.80 6.46 -16.08
CA TYR A 214 10.58 6.66 -17.30
C TYR A 214 11.53 7.85 -17.07
N ASP A 215 12.38 8.19 -18.05
CA ASP A 215 13.25 9.36 -17.92
C ASP A 215 12.44 10.65 -17.79
N GLN A 216 12.51 11.27 -16.61
CA GLN A 216 11.80 12.50 -16.27
C GLN A 216 12.72 13.72 -16.17
N SER A 217 13.97 13.61 -16.62
CA SER A 217 14.99 14.67 -16.48
C SER A 217 14.53 16.00 -17.08
N SER A 218 13.95 15.97 -18.28
CA SER A 218 13.42 17.17 -18.94
C SER A 218 12.25 17.80 -18.19
N PHE A 219 11.41 17.00 -17.52
CA PHE A 219 10.31 17.51 -16.71
C PHE A 219 10.82 18.19 -15.43
N VAL A 220 11.87 17.64 -14.82
CA VAL A 220 12.54 18.25 -13.65
C VAL A 220 13.17 19.58 -14.05
N GLU A 221 13.94 19.62 -15.14
CA GLU A 221 14.58 20.83 -15.65
C GLU A 221 13.55 21.92 -15.99
N ASN A 222 12.50 21.59 -16.72
CA ASN A 222 11.45 22.54 -17.08
C ASN A 222 10.67 23.04 -15.85
N SER A 223 10.47 22.19 -14.84
CA SER A 223 9.86 22.60 -13.57
C SER A 223 10.76 23.58 -12.81
N LEU A 224 12.07 23.35 -12.81
CA LEU A 224 13.04 24.27 -12.21
C LEU A 224 13.04 25.63 -12.92
N VAL A 225 13.02 25.65 -14.25
CA VAL A 225 12.92 26.89 -15.05
C VAL A 225 11.66 27.66 -14.69
N ALA A 226 10.50 27.01 -14.67
CA ALA A 226 9.23 27.65 -14.35
C ALA A 226 9.20 28.21 -12.91
N ILE A 227 9.75 27.48 -11.94
CA ILE A 227 9.86 27.96 -10.56
C ILE A 227 10.79 29.16 -10.46
N ARG A 228 11.94 29.14 -11.16
CA ARG A 228 12.88 30.26 -11.18
C ARG A 228 12.22 31.52 -11.77
N GLU A 229 11.55 31.40 -12.90
CA GLU A 229 10.85 32.50 -13.55
C GLU A 229 9.76 33.10 -12.64
N ALA A 230 8.99 32.26 -11.94
CA ALA A 230 7.98 32.72 -10.98
C ALA A 230 8.60 33.44 -9.76
N VAL A 231 9.79 33.02 -9.32
CA VAL A 231 10.53 33.73 -8.25
C VAL A 231 11.05 35.08 -8.75
N GLU A 232 11.62 35.12 -9.97
CA GLU A 232 12.13 36.35 -10.59
C GLU A 232 11.01 37.37 -10.87
N ALA A 233 9.83 36.89 -11.25
CA ALA A 233 8.62 37.69 -11.44
C ALA A 233 7.94 38.13 -10.12
N GLY A 234 8.39 37.60 -8.97
CA GLY A 234 7.81 37.90 -7.65
C GLY A 234 6.48 37.20 -7.35
N GLU A 235 6.07 36.24 -8.18
CA GLU A 235 4.87 35.40 -7.95
C GLU A 235 5.09 34.43 -6.77
N ILE A 236 6.33 33.98 -6.59
CA ILE A 236 6.77 33.21 -5.42
C ILE A 236 7.73 34.05 -4.60
N ASN A 237 7.45 34.14 -3.29
CA ASN A 237 8.36 34.80 -2.35
C ASN A 237 9.70 34.04 -2.28
N SER A 238 10.78 34.68 -2.72
CA SER A 238 12.13 34.13 -2.72
C SER A 238 12.62 33.71 -1.34
N GLN A 239 12.21 34.40 -0.27
CA GLN A 239 12.55 34.01 1.10
C GLN A 239 11.91 32.67 1.46
N SER A 240 10.66 32.42 1.05
CA SER A 240 10.01 31.14 1.34
C SER A 240 10.70 29.94 0.68
N ILE A 241 11.34 30.15 -0.49
CA ILE A 241 12.16 29.13 -1.14
C ILE A 241 13.46 28.89 -0.36
N LYS A 242 14.12 29.95 0.11
CA LYS A 242 15.34 29.83 0.93
C LYS A 242 15.05 29.11 2.25
N ASP A 243 13.97 29.48 2.94
CA ASP A 243 13.57 28.85 4.20
C ASP A 243 13.29 27.34 4.01
N ASN A 244 12.59 26.97 2.93
CA ASN A 244 12.36 25.57 2.59
C ASN A 244 13.66 24.83 2.29
N ALA A 245 14.56 25.46 1.53
CA ALA A 245 15.83 24.85 1.18
C ALA A 245 16.72 24.64 2.43
N GLU A 246 16.80 25.61 3.34
CA GLU A 246 17.48 25.48 4.64
C GLU A 246 16.89 24.34 5.48
N LYS A 247 15.56 24.20 5.50
CA LYS A 247 14.87 23.09 6.14
C LYS A 247 15.30 21.74 5.55
N ILE A 248 15.36 21.63 4.23
CA ILE A 248 15.79 20.38 3.55
C ILE A 248 17.27 20.09 3.83
N TRP A 249 18.15 21.10 3.76
CA TRP A 249 19.58 20.92 4.03
C TRP A 249 19.90 20.59 5.50
N SER A 250 19.10 21.05 6.44
CA SER A 250 19.23 20.73 7.87
C SER A 250 18.51 19.44 8.27
N TRP A 251 17.60 18.94 7.43
CA TRP A 251 16.87 17.71 7.71
C TRP A 251 17.80 16.50 7.77
N ARG A 252 17.61 15.65 8.78
CA ARG A 252 18.34 14.40 8.95
C ARG A 252 17.35 13.28 9.21
N PRO A 253 17.56 12.08 8.63
CA PRO A 253 16.77 10.92 8.99
C PRO A 253 17.04 10.52 10.45
N PRO A 254 16.15 9.72 11.05
CA PRO A 254 16.39 9.10 12.35
C PRO A 254 17.73 8.35 12.39
N VAL A 255 18.37 8.36 13.55
CA VAL A 255 19.61 7.60 13.80
C VAL A 255 19.23 6.32 14.53
N THR A 256 19.77 5.20 14.07
CA THR A 256 19.68 3.91 14.78
C THR A 256 21.03 3.52 15.36
N THR A 257 20.99 2.87 16.53
CA THR A 257 22.13 2.19 17.14
C THR A 257 22.11 0.68 16.88
N ASP A 258 21.01 0.14 16.36
CA ASP A 258 20.87 -1.27 16.02
C ASP A 258 21.33 -1.51 14.58
N LEU A 259 22.55 -2.04 14.44
CA LEU A 259 23.18 -2.41 13.17
C LEU A 259 23.03 -3.90 12.85
N SER A 260 22.18 -4.62 13.59
CA SER A 260 21.94 -6.03 13.31
C SER A 260 21.32 -6.22 11.92
N PRO A 261 21.66 -7.30 11.20
CA PRO A 261 21.01 -7.63 9.95
C PRO A 261 19.50 -7.80 10.11
N ALA A 262 18.75 -7.47 9.06
CA ALA A 262 17.32 -7.75 9.01
C ALA A 262 17.06 -9.25 9.12
N SER A 263 16.02 -9.60 9.88
CA SER A 263 15.48 -10.94 10.02
C SER A 263 14.15 -11.06 9.27
N LEU A 264 13.83 -12.26 8.80
CA LEU A 264 12.54 -12.51 8.17
C LEU A 264 11.46 -12.64 9.24
N PRO A 265 10.24 -12.11 9.01
CA PRO A 265 9.13 -12.29 9.92
C PRO A 265 8.79 -13.78 10.13
N GLU A 266 8.48 -14.15 11.37
CA GLU A 266 8.08 -15.52 11.71
C GLU A 266 6.64 -15.79 11.25
N VAL A 267 6.47 -16.73 10.31
CA VAL A 267 5.19 -17.05 9.63
C VAL A 267 4.04 -17.32 10.62
N SER A 268 4.32 -18.05 11.71
CA SER A 268 3.35 -18.44 12.74
C SER A 268 2.59 -17.25 13.33
N LYS A 269 3.25 -16.11 13.52
CA LYS A 269 2.69 -14.91 14.15
C LYS A 269 1.61 -14.22 13.32
N PHE A 270 1.50 -14.56 12.04
CA PHE A 270 0.54 -13.92 11.12
C PHE A 270 -0.67 -14.79 10.81
N LYS A 271 -0.73 -16.03 11.33
CA LYS A 271 -1.85 -16.96 11.07
C LYS A 271 -3.20 -16.38 11.51
N SER A 272 -3.25 -15.57 12.58
CA SER A 272 -4.48 -14.93 13.07
C SER A 272 -5.05 -13.84 12.14
N GLY A 273 -4.21 -13.29 11.25
CA GLY A 273 -4.63 -12.23 10.33
C GLY A 273 -5.26 -12.74 9.04
N VAL A 274 -5.19 -14.04 8.76
CA VAL A 274 -5.85 -14.64 7.58
C VAL A 274 -7.25 -15.12 7.94
N HIS A 275 -8.15 -15.08 6.98
CA HIS A 275 -9.48 -15.65 7.13
C HIS A 275 -9.57 -16.96 6.36
N TYR A 276 -10.16 -18.00 6.94
CA TYR A 276 -10.31 -19.27 6.26
C TYR A 276 -11.59 -20.00 6.68
N GLN A 277 -12.06 -20.92 5.84
CA GLN A 277 -13.20 -21.80 6.13
C GLN A 277 -13.08 -23.12 5.34
N GLY A 278 -13.73 -24.16 5.85
CA GLY A 278 -13.81 -25.47 5.19
C GLY A 278 -12.62 -26.38 5.47
N LYS A 279 -12.44 -27.40 4.62
CA LYS A 279 -11.35 -28.38 4.73
C LYS A 279 -10.15 -27.92 3.90
N LEU A 280 -9.06 -27.60 4.58
CA LEU A 280 -7.87 -26.97 3.97
C LEU A 280 -6.62 -27.87 3.97
N SER A 281 -6.63 -28.92 4.79
CA SER A 281 -5.49 -29.81 4.95
C SER A 281 -5.22 -30.60 3.67
N ILE A 282 -3.97 -30.59 3.21
CA ILE A 282 -3.49 -31.46 2.13
C ILE A 282 -2.70 -32.62 2.72
N SER A 283 -3.06 -33.85 2.35
CA SER A 283 -2.39 -35.08 2.82
C SER A 283 -1.70 -35.82 1.67
N THR A 284 -1.26 -35.09 0.65
CA THR A 284 -0.73 -35.61 -0.62
C THR A 284 0.67 -35.05 -0.88
N ASP A 285 1.53 -35.83 -1.54
CA ASP A 285 2.86 -35.38 -1.99
C ASP A 285 2.78 -34.58 -3.30
N GLN A 286 1.60 -34.51 -3.93
CA GLN A 286 1.37 -33.80 -5.18
C GLN A 286 0.01 -33.08 -5.21
N ILE A 287 0.00 -31.86 -5.75
CA ILE A 287 -1.20 -31.06 -6.02
C ILE A 287 -1.27 -30.62 -7.49
N SER A 288 -2.49 -30.36 -7.96
CA SER A 288 -2.74 -29.52 -9.14
C SER A 288 -2.99 -28.09 -8.69
N LEU A 289 -2.33 -27.12 -9.32
CA LEU A 289 -2.41 -25.70 -8.97
C LEU A 289 -2.85 -24.87 -10.18
N ILE A 290 -3.90 -24.07 -10.00
CA ILE A 290 -4.33 -23.02 -10.94
C ILE A 290 -4.05 -21.67 -10.29
N GLU A 291 -3.40 -20.75 -11.01
CA GLU A 291 -3.14 -19.38 -10.56
C GLU A 291 -3.81 -18.38 -11.52
N LEU A 292 -4.70 -17.53 -10.99
CA LEU A 292 -5.48 -16.53 -11.75
C LEU A 292 -5.24 -15.12 -11.20
N SER A 293 -5.02 -14.13 -12.05
CA SER A 293 -4.94 -12.74 -11.56
C SER A 293 -5.43 -11.73 -12.57
N ALA A 294 -6.06 -10.67 -12.06
CA ALA A 294 -6.26 -9.47 -12.85
C ALA A 294 -4.90 -8.77 -13.10
N ASP A 295 -4.86 -7.88 -14.10
CA ASP A 295 -3.69 -7.06 -14.35
C ASP A 295 -3.37 -6.16 -13.14
N PRO A 296 -2.07 -6.01 -12.80
CA PRO A 296 -1.67 -5.19 -11.67
C PRO A 296 -2.05 -3.72 -11.88
N THR A 297 -2.33 -3.01 -10.78
CA THR A 297 -2.48 -1.55 -10.81
C THR A 297 -1.12 -0.88 -11.05
N ILE A 298 -1.11 0.38 -11.51
CA ILE A 298 0.11 1.19 -11.68
C ILE A 298 0.91 1.25 -10.37
N ALA A 299 0.22 1.40 -9.23
CA ALA A 299 0.85 1.43 -7.92
C ALA A 299 1.57 0.11 -7.59
N ALA A 300 0.94 -1.04 -7.85
CA ALA A 300 1.52 -2.34 -7.54
C ALA A 300 2.64 -2.73 -8.52
N GLY A 301 2.39 -2.61 -9.82
CA GLY A 301 3.27 -3.14 -10.87
C GLY A 301 3.32 -4.68 -10.90
N PHE A 302 4.14 -5.22 -11.79
CA PHE A 302 4.35 -6.67 -11.89
C PHE A 302 5.30 -7.17 -10.80
N VAL A 303 4.76 -7.84 -9.78
CA VAL A 303 5.50 -8.46 -8.68
C VAL A 303 5.18 -9.95 -8.63
N GLY A 304 6.22 -10.76 -8.37
CA GLY A 304 6.10 -12.20 -8.16
C GLY A 304 5.16 -12.52 -7.00
N TRP A 305 4.32 -13.53 -7.22
CA TRP A 305 3.33 -14.03 -6.26
C TRP A 305 2.99 -15.48 -6.59
N GLY A 306 2.10 -16.08 -5.80
CA GLY A 306 1.60 -17.42 -6.03
C GLY A 306 2.09 -18.42 -4.99
N LEU A 307 1.70 -19.67 -5.18
CA LEU A 307 1.89 -20.76 -4.21
C LEU A 307 2.86 -21.84 -4.70
N ARG A 308 3.24 -21.82 -5.99
CA ARG A 308 4.15 -22.83 -6.53
C ARG A 308 5.45 -22.95 -5.75
N ARG A 309 6.15 -21.83 -5.53
CA ARG A 309 7.45 -21.81 -4.85
C ARG A 309 7.38 -22.30 -3.39
N PRO A 310 6.47 -21.81 -2.53
CA PRO A 310 6.39 -22.30 -1.16
C PRO A 310 5.95 -23.77 -1.08
N PHE A 311 5.04 -24.25 -1.94
CA PHE A 311 4.71 -25.69 -1.97
C PHE A 311 5.94 -26.55 -2.32
N MET A 312 6.72 -26.14 -3.33
CA MET A 312 7.95 -26.85 -3.70
C MET A 312 8.99 -26.82 -2.57
N ARG A 313 9.11 -25.71 -1.83
CA ARG A 313 9.98 -25.63 -0.64
C ARG A 313 9.52 -26.56 0.48
N ALA A 314 8.22 -26.73 0.64
CA ALA A 314 7.63 -27.66 1.59
C ALA A 314 7.64 -29.13 1.13
N GLY A 315 8.29 -29.44 0.01
CA GLY A 315 8.42 -30.81 -0.50
C GLY A 315 7.20 -31.34 -1.28
N VAL A 316 6.23 -30.49 -1.58
CA VAL A 316 5.03 -30.85 -2.35
C VAL A 316 5.28 -30.64 -3.85
N LYS A 317 5.03 -31.68 -4.66
CA LYS A 317 5.09 -31.58 -6.13
C LYS A 317 3.90 -30.77 -6.63
N VAL A 318 4.17 -29.82 -7.52
CA VAL A 318 3.14 -28.93 -8.09
C VAL A 318 3.01 -29.17 -9.58
N LYS A 319 1.84 -29.61 -10.02
CA LYS A 319 1.43 -29.59 -11.43
C LYS A 319 0.67 -28.29 -11.70
N LEU A 320 1.26 -27.37 -12.47
CA LEU A 320 0.56 -26.17 -12.91
C LEU A 320 -0.44 -26.53 -14.01
N GLU A 321 -1.69 -26.12 -13.83
CA GLU A 321 -2.78 -26.33 -14.78
C GLU A 321 -3.25 -24.97 -15.33
N SER A 322 -3.81 -24.97 -16.55
CA SER A 322 -4.51 -23.79 -17.07
C SER A 322 -5.92 -23.70 -16.49
N SER A 323 -6.51 -22.50 -16.49
CA SER A 323 -7.88 -22.30 -16.04
C SER A 323 -8.92 -23.02 -16.89
N ASP A 324 -8.60 -23.31 -18.16
CA ASP A 324 -9.48 -23.96 -19.15
C ASP A 324 -9.36 -25.49 -19.18
N ILE A 325 -8.67 -26.05 -18.19
CA ILE A 325 -8.57 -27.49 -18.04
C ILE A 325 -9.96 -28.14 -17.92
N ASP A 326 -10.14 -29.26 -18.61
CA ASP A 326 -11.35 -30.07 -18.46
C ASP A 326 -11.35 -30.78 -17.10
N LEU A 327 -12.05 -30.17 -16.15
CA LEU A 327 -12.17 -30.70 -14.79
C LEU A 327 -13.10 -31.91 -14.69
N SER A 328 -13.84 -32.26 -15.75
CA SER A 328 -14.72 -33.44 -15.74
C SER A 328 -13.94 -34.76 -15.81
N THR A 329 -12.73 -34.73 -16.37
CA THR A 329 -11.82 -35.88 -16.47
C THR A 329 -10.72 -35.88 -15.39
N HIS A 330 -10.50 -34.74 -14.74
CA HIS A 330 -9.52 -34.54 -13.66
C HIS A 330 -10.09 -34.87 -12.28
N ASN A 331 -10.27 -36.16 -11.99
CA ASN A 331 -10.92 -36.64 -10.77
C ASN A 331 -9.97 -37.22 -9.69
N GLN A 332 -8.66 -37.17 -9.90
CA GLN A 332 -7.67 -37.74 -8.97
C GLN A 332 -6.69 -36.67 -8.52
N GLY A 333 -6.84 -36.17 -7.29
CA GLY A 333 -5.86 -35.30 -6.63
C GLY A 333 -6.44 -34.03 -6.00
N CYS A 334 -5.66 -33.46 -5.08
CA CYS A 334 -5.97 -32.18 -4.45
C CYS A 334 -5.79 -31.03 -5.46
N LEU A 335 -6.84 -30.24 -5.67
CA LEU A 335 -6.85 -29.05 -6.51
C LEU A 335 -6.80 -27.80 -5.63
N VAL A 336 -5.77 -26.98 -5.84
CA VAL A 336 -5.64 -25.66 -5.23
C VAL A 336 -5.81 -24.60 -6.31
N VAL A 337 -6.66 -23.60 -6.06
CA VAL A 337 -6.92 -22.49 -6.98
C VAL A 337 -6.55 -21.19 -6.27
N ALA A 338 -5.38 -20.65 -6.58
CA ALA A 338 -4.97 -19.36 -6.07
C ALA A 338 -5.42 -18.26 -7.04
N PHE A 339 -5.96 -17.18 -6.50
CA PHE A 339 -6.35 -16.04 -7.31
C PHE A 339 -6.09 -14.72 -6.58
N ARG A 340 -6.00 -13.62 -7.33
CA ARG A 340 -5.96 -12.27 -6.74
C ARG A 340 -6.74 -11.29 -7.59
N ASP A 341 -7.32 -10.30 -6.91
CA ASP A 341 -8.02 -9.17 -7.53
C ASP A 341 -9.19 -9.58 -8.43
N ALA A 342 -9.83 -10.73 -8.14
CA ALA A 342 -10.95 -11.24 -8.95
C ALA A 342 -12.16 -10.29 -8.92
N PHE A 343 -12.37 -9.53 -7.84
CA PHE A 343 -13.38 -8.47 -7.78
C PHE A 343 -13.24 -7.40 -8.88
N ARG A 344 -12.04 -7.26 -9.50
CA ARG A 344 -11.77 -6.30 -10.59
C ARG A 344 -11.97 -6.90 -11.99
N ASP A 345 -12.10 -8.22 -12.11
CA ASP A 345 -12.18 -8.89 -13.41
C ASP A 345 -13.24 -10.00 -13.41
N ASN A 346 -14.37 -9.71 -14.05
CA ASN A 346 -15.48 -10.64 -14.17
C ASN A 346 -15.11 -11.94 -14.90
N LYS A 347 -14.10 -11.96 -15.77
CA LYS A 347 -13.65 -13.19 -16.44
C LYS A 347 -13.06 -14.17 -15.43
N ILE A 348 -12.36 -13.66 -14.41
CA ILE A 348 -11.81 -14.47 -13.33
C ILE A 348 -12.94 -15.03 -12.48
N LEU A 349 -13.94 -14.21 -12.12
CA LEU A 349 -15.13 -14.67 -11.38
C LEU A 349 -15.85 -15.82 -12.10
N VAL A 350 -16.08 -15.67 -13.40
CA VAL A 350 -16.70 -16.72 -14.22
C VAL A 350 -15.88 -18.01 -14.21
N ALA A 351 -14.55 -17.90 -14.30
CA ALA A 351 -13.67 -19.07 -14.21
C ALA A 351 -13.71 -19.74 -12.82
N LEU A 352 -13.68 -18.94 -11.75
CA LEU A 352 -13.77 -19.43 -10.37
C LEU A 352 -15.10 -20.15 -10.11
N ASP A 353 -16.23 -19.58 -10.54
CA ASP A 353 -17.55 -20.20 -10.43
C ASP A 353 -17.63 -21.53 -11.19
N ARG A 354 -17.09 -21.57 -12.42
CA ARG A 354 -17.01 -22.80 -13.21
C ARG A 354 -16.21 -23.88 -12.48
N ILE A 355 -15.03 -23.53 -11.96
CA ILE A 355 -14.16 -24.48 -11.25
C ILE A 355 -14.85 -24.98 -9.98
N ASN A 356 -15.45 -24.09 -9.19
CA ASN A 356 -16.13 -24.44 -7.94
C ASN A 356 -17.34 -25.38 -8.16
N ARG A 357 -18.11 -25.18 -9.24
CA ARG A 357 -19.22 -26.08 -9.60
C ARG A 357 -18.73 -27.48 -9.98
N SER A 358 -17.61 -27.58 -10.67
CA SER A 358 -17.04 -28.87 -11.11
C SER A 358 -16.25 -29.58 -10.01
N ARG A 359 -15.56 -28.83 -9.14
CA ARG A 359 -14.70 -29.31 -8.06
C ARG A 359 -15.03 -28.59 -6.76
N PRO A 360 -16.18 -28.87 -6.12
CA PRO A 360 -16.57 -28.26 -4.85
C PRO A 360 -15.66 -28.65 -3.67
N ASP A 361 -14.79 -29.65 -3.87
CA ASP A 361 -13.74 -30.08 -2.96
C ASP A 361 -12.43 -29.29 -3.10
N ALA A 362 -12.26 -28.48 -4.16
CA ALA A 362 -11.07 -27.67 -4.37
C ALA A 362 -10.87 -26.66 -3.22
N ILE A 363 -9.60 -26.31 -2.97
CA ILE A 363 -9.23 -25.28 -1.99
C ILE A 363 -8.93 -23.99 -2.73
N PHE A 364 -9.70 -22.96 -2.45
CA PHE A 364 -9.55 -21.64 -3.07
C PHE A 364 -8.68 -20.74 -2.17
N VAL A 365 -7.78 -19.96 -2.77
CA VAL A 365 -6.91 -19.03 -2.03
C VAL A 365 -7.01 -17.66 -2.67
N ASP A 366 -7.72 -16.75 -2.01
CA ASP A 366 -7.77 -15.33 -2.36
C ASP A 366 -6.55 -14.61 -1.78
N MET A 367 -5.61 -14.29 -2.67
CA MET A 367 -4.37 -13.58 -2.39
C MET A 367 -4.46 -12.08 -2.71
N GLY A 368 -5.64 -11.56 -3.01
CA GLY A 368 -5.88 -10.15 -3.25
C GLY A 368 -6.55 -9.46 -2.07
N TRP A 369 -7.25 -8.38 -2.39
CA TRP A 369 -8.36 -7.94 -1.53
C TRP A 369 -9.51 -8.93 -1.67
N PRO A 370 -10.15 -9.35 -0.56
CA PRO A 370 -11.21 -10.34 -0.60
C PRO A 370 -12.31 -10.06 -1.62
N THR A 371 -12.53 -11.04 -2.48
CA THR A 371 -13.65 -11.07 -3.42
C THR A 371 -14.86 -11.66 -2.70
N TRP A 372 -15.58 -10.83 -1.95
CA TRP A 372 -16.68 -11.29 -1.07
C TRP A 372 -17.86 -11.91 -1.82
N SER A 373 -18.06 -11.56 -3.10
CA SER A 373 -19.06 -12.16 -3.97
C SER A 373 -18.79 -13.65 -4.29
N PHE A 374 -17.56 -14.13 -4.10
CA PHE A 374 -17.18 -15.52 -4.30
C PHE A 374 -16.85 -16.18 -2.95
N ASN A 375 -17.68 -17.15 -2.54
CA ASN A 375 -17.57 -17.79 -1.22
C ASN A 375 -17.74 -19.32 -1.31
N PRO A 376 -16.74 -20.04 -1.84
CA PRO A 376 -16.79 -21.50 -1.97
C PRO A 376 -16.62 -22.18 -0.61
N LYS A 377 -16.87 -23.50 -0.55
CA LYS A 377 -16.82 -24.28 0.69
C LYS A 377 -15.47 -24.22 1.39
N ASN A 378 -14.37 -24.33 0.64
CA ASN A 378 -13.01 -24.29 1.17
C ASN A 378 -12.30 -23.04 0.62
N ILE A 379 -12.01 -22.07 1.48
CA ILE A 379 -11.33 -20.83 1.05
C ILE A 379 -10.38 -20.31 2.13
N ILE A 380 -9.27 -19.75 1.69
CA ILE A 380 -8.33 -18.95 2.47
C ILE A 380 -8.28 -17.55 1.85
N ARG A 381 -8.31 -16.52 2.67
CA ARG A 381 -8.18 -15.11 2.28
C ARG A 381 -7.00 -14.51 3.03
N THR A 382 -5.96 -14.13 2.31
CA THR A 382 -4.69 -13.72 2.91
C THR A 382 -4.53 -12.21 3.04
N PHE A 383 -5.46 -11.43 2.47
CA PHE A 383 -5.42 -9.95 2.44
C PHE A 383 -4.14 -9.41 1.80
N GLY A 384 -3.66 -10.10 0.76
CA GLY A 384 -2.49 -9.71 -0.02
C GLY A 384 -1.65 -10.89 -0.51
N SER A 385 -0.84 -10.61 -1.53
CA SER A 385 -0.07 -11.61 -2.28
C SER A 385 1.45 -11.49 -2.03
N SER A 386 1.83 -11.11 -0.81
CA SER A 386 3.24 -11.12 -0.41
C SER A 386 3.79 -12.55 -0.37
N ALA A 387 5.11 -12.72 -0.47
CA ALA A 387 5.72 -14.04 -0.31
C ALA A 387 5.40 -14.63 1.07
N LEU A 388 5.33 -13.79 2.11
CA LEU A 388 4.88 -14.19 3.45
C LEU A 388 3.45 -14.74 3.44
N ALA A 389 2.51 -14.10 2.73
CA ALA A 389 1.14 -14.60 2.61
C ALA A 389 1.09 -15.98 1.94
N SER A 390 1.96 -16.22 0.96
CA SER A 390 2.10 -17.54 0.34
C SER A 390 2.63 -18.58 1.33
N GLU A 391 3.62 -18.24 2.17
CA GLU A 391 4.14 -19.14 3.21
C GLU A 391 3.09 -19.46 4.28
N ILE A 392 2.34 -18.46 4.75
CA ILE A 392 1.22 -18.66 5.70
C ILE A 392 0.21 -19.65 5.13
N THR A 393 -0.16 -19.47 3.85
CA THR A 393 -1.12 -20.34 3.16
C THR A 393 -0.64 -21.79 3.13
N VAL A 394 0.61 -22.03 2.72
CA VAL A 394 1.16 -23.39 2.63
C VAL A 394 1.30 -24.02 4.01
N ALA A 395 1.74 -23.26 5.02
CA ALA A 395 1.79 -23.72 6.40
C ALA A 395 0.40 -24.18 6.90
N LEU A 396 -0.65 -23.39 6.68
CA LEU A 396 -2.03 -23.77 7.06
C LEU A 396 -2.53 -25.04 6.37
N MET A 397 -2.12 -25.27 5.12
CA MET A 397 -2.54 -26.45 4.37
C MET A 397 -1.76 -27.72 4.77
N ILE A 398 -0.49 -27.60 5.15
CA ILE A 398 0.37 -28.75 5.44
C ILE A 398 0.37 -29.12 6.93
N GLU A 399 0.53 -28.12 7.80
CA GLU A 399 0.63 -28.34 9.26
C GLU A 399 -0.74 -28.65 9.88
N GLY A 400 -1.82 -28.30 9.18
CA GLY A 400 -3.17 -28.30 9.74
C GLY A 400 -3.44 -27.01 10.52
N LEU A 401 -4.71 -26.86 10.91
CA LEU A 401 -5.10 -25.81 11.85
C LEU A 401 -4.77 -26.33 13.25
N ASP A 402 -3.97 -25.60 14.02
CA ASP A 402 -3.93 -25.83 15.47
C ASP A 402 -5.36 -25.54 15.97
N ASP A 403 -6.03 -26.56 16.53
CA ASP A 403 -7.35 -26.41 17.16
C ASP A 403 -7.20 -25.39 18.31
N HIS A 404 -7.56 -24.13 18.06
CA HIS A 404 -7.64 -23.06 19.04
C HIS A 404 -9.10 -22.65 19.29
#